data_AF-A0AAP8D338-F1
#
_entry.id   AF-A0AAP8D338-F1
#
_cell.length_a   1.000
_cell.length_b   1.000
_cell.length_c   1.000
_cell.angle_alpha   90.00
_cell.angle_beta   90.00
_cell.angle_gamma   90.00
#
_symmetry.space_group_name_H-M   'P 1'
#
loop_
_entity.id
_entity.type
_entity.pdbx_description
1 polymer ?
#
loop_
_entity_poly.entity_id
_entity_poly.type
_entity_poly.pdbx_seq_one_letter_code
_entity_poly.pdbx_strand_id
1 'polypeptide(L)'
;MTVEADESANTITVEVGERLRAYRQHLGWAQEKLGLAVGGTKRGVQDNELGRVMPGARALRGLALLGLNVNWLLTGDGPMLMKDLVAGAQGPASPLDEETLEYVIEALEQRIAAAGKKPDAKKKAEAVVALYDYVVDTGHKGDAKMERILRLVA
;
A
#
# COMPACT_ATOMS: atom_id res chain seq x y z
N MET A 1 -18.40 -26.63 11.79
CA MET A 1 -17.91 -25.53 10.92
C MET A 1 -17.20 -24.47 11.76
N THR A 2 -16.40 -24.88 12.75
CA THR A 2 -15.91 -23.99 13.83
C THR A 2 -14.42 -24.17 14.13
N VAL A 3 -13.76 -25.16 13.51
CA VAL A 3 -12.36 -25.53 13.79
C VAL A 3 -11.40 -24.78 12.87
N GLU A 4 -11.72 -24.65 11.58
CA GLU A 4 -10.85 -23.99 10.58
C GLU A 4 -10.69 -22.47 10.80
N ALA A 5 -11.71 -21.80 11.35
CA ALA A 5 -11.65 -20.37 11.66
C ALA A 5 -10.78 -20.07 12.90
N ASP A 6 -10.71 -21.01 13.85
CA ASP A 6 -9.93 -20.86 15.09
C ASP A 6 -8.44 -21.12 14.85
N GLU A 7 -8.13 -22.11 14.00
CA GLU A 7 -6.76 -22.46 13.64
C GLU A 7 -6.08 -21.40 12.74
N SER A 8 -6.85 -20.81 11.81
CA SER A 8 -6.38 -19.69 10.97
C SER A 8 -6.17 -18.39 11.77
N ALA A 9 -7.06 -18.05 12.69
CA ALA A 9 -6.90 -16.89 13.57
C ALA A 9 -5.68 -17.02 14.51
N ASN A 10 -5.43 -18.24 15.01
CA ASN A 10 -4.23 -18.53 15.81
C ASN A 10 -2.94 -18.37 14.99
N THR A 11 -2.95 -18.81 13.72
CA THR A 11 -1.80 -18.70 12.81
C THR A 11 -1.43 -17.24 12.51
N ILE A 12 -2.42 -16.40 12.19
CA ILE A 12 -2.21 -14.97 11.94
C ILE A 12 -1.59 -14.26 13.15
N THR A 13 -2.09 -14.57 14.36
CA THR A 13 -1.60 -13.92 15.58
C THR A 13 -0.14 -14.30 15.86
N VAL A 14 0.24 -15.56 15.62
CA VAL A 14 1.63 -16.03 15.73
C VAL A 14 2.55 -15.31 14.76
N GLU A 15 2.19 -15.24 13.48
CA GLU A 15 3.02 -14.57 12.46
C GLU A 15 3.23 -13.07 12.75
N VAL A 16 2.16 -12.38 13.16
CA VAL A 16 2.24 -10.95 13.56
C VAL A 16 3.14 -10.79 14.78
N GLY A 17 3.09 -11.72 15.72
CA GLY A 17 3.96 -11.75 16.89
C GLY A 17 5.44 -11.92 16.52
N GLU A 18 5.75 -12.80 15.58
CA GLU A 18 7.10 -13.01 15.06
C GLU A 18 7.65 -11.76 14.37
N ARG A 19 6.84 -11.13 13.50
CA ARG A 19 7.21 -9.87 12.83
C ARG A 19 7.43 -8.73 13.82
N LEU A 20 6.59 -8.62 14.86
CA LEU A 20 6.77 -7.65 15.93
C LEU A 20 8.09 -7.87 16.68
N ARG A 21 8.41 -9.14 16.99
CA ARG A 21 9.69 -9.50 17.64
C ARG A 21 10.88 -9.14 16.76
N ALA A 22 10.81 -9.43 15.47
CA ALA A 22 11.85 -9.10 14.50
C ALA A 22 12.11 -7.58 14.45
N TYR A 23 11.07 -6.76 14.41
CA TYR A 23 11.22 -5.29 14.47
C TYR A 23 11.84 -4.82 15.78
N ARG A 24 11.39 -5.35 16.93
CA ARG A 24 11.99 -5.00 18.23
C ARG A 24 13.49 -5.32 18.27
N GLN A 25 13.86 -6.49 17.76
CA GLN A 25 15.26 -6.94 17.70
C GLN A 25 16.08 -6.07 16.75
N HIS A 26 15.50 -5.65 15.61
CA HIS A 26 16.13 -4.70 14.69
C HIS A 26 16.47 -3.36 15.38
N LEU A 27 15.60 -2.87 16.27
CA LEU A 27 15.88 -1.67 17.08
C LEU A 27 16.94 -1.90 18.18
N GLY A 28 17.30 -3.16 18.48
CA GLY A 28 18.15 -3.53 19.62
C GLY A 28 17.47 -3.29 20.97
N TRP A 29 16.13 -3.32 21.04
CA TRP A 29 15.39 -2.94 22.24
C TRP A 29 14.91 -4.13 23.07
N ALA A 30 14.83 -3.93 24.38
CA ALA A 30 14.12 -4.83 25.28
C ALA A 30 12.59 -4.68 25.13
N GLN A 31 11.84 -5.72 25.48
CA GLN A 31 10.36 -5.72 25.41
C GLN A 31 9.73 -4.60 26.25
N GLU A 32 10.32 -4.30 27.40
CA GLU A 32 9.88 -3.21 28.28
C GLU A 32 9.98 -1.84 27.61
N LYS A 33 11.12 -1.57 26.97
CA LYS A 33 11.35 -0.31 26.25
C LYS A 33 10.35 -0.15 25.10
N LEU A 34 10.11 -1.22 24.32
CA LEU A 34 9.11 -1.18 23.26
C LEU A 34 7.70 -0.93 23.82
N GLY A 35 7.33 -1.63 24.90
CA GLY A 35 6.03 -1.47 25.55
C GLY A 35 5.77 -0.02 25.96
N LEU A 36 6.73 0.62 26.63
CA LEU A 36 6.63 2.03 27.01
C LEU A 36 6.52 2.94 25.78
N ALA A 37 7.34 2.72 24.75
CA ALA A 37 7.36 3.55 23.55
C ALA A 37 6.04 3.52 22.75
N VAL A 38 5.34 2.38 22.72
CA VAL A 38 4.05 2.25 22.04
C VAL A 38 2.85 2.53 22.96
N GLY A 39 3.11 3.01 24.17
CA GLY A 39 2.09 3.34 25.17
C GLY A 39 1.34 2.13 25.73
N GLY A 40 2.02 0.98 25.81
CA GLY A 40 1.56 -0.28 26.39
C GLY A 40 2.46 -0.76 27.54
N THR A 41 2.48 -2.07 27.79
CA THR A 41 3.24 -2.70 28.88
C THR A 41 4.20 -3.77 28.35
N LYS A 42 5.24 -4.10 29.13
CA LYS A 42 6.14 -5.23 28.83
C LYS A 42 5.35 -6.53 28.59
N ARG A 43 4.34 -6.78 29.42
CA ARG A 43 3.51 -7.97 29.32
C ARG A 43 2.68 -8.00 28.04
N GLY A 44 2.10 -6.87 27.65
CA GLY A 44 1.37 -6.76 26.39
C GLY A 44 2.25 -7.10 25.19
N VAL A 45 3.47 -6.56 25.15
CA VAL A 45 4.45 -6.87 24.09
C VAL A 45 4.81 -8.37 24.10
N GLN A 46 4.99 -8.99 25.27
CA GLN A 46 5.25 -10.43 25.36
C GLN A 46 4.09 -11.27 24.82
N ASP A 47 2.86 -10.94 25.18
CA ASP A 47 1.69 -11.67 24.71
C ASP A 47 1.47 -11.47 23.20
N ASN A 48 1.80 -10.29 22.66
CA ASN A 48 1.84 -10.05 21.22
C ASN A 48 2.91 -10.90 20.53
N GLU A 49 4.16 -10.86 21.01
CA GLU A 49 5.28 -11.61 20.40
C GLU A 49 5.14 -13.13 20.53
N LEU A 50 4.33 -13.63 21.47
CA LEU A 50 4.02 -15.05 21.60
C LEU A 50 2.80 -15.47 20.77
N GLY A 51 2.20 -14.55 20.02
CA GLY A 51 1.02 -14.84 19.21
C GLY A 51 -0.25 -15.10 20.03
N ARG A 52 -0.31 -14.68 21.29
CA ARG A 52 -1.47 -14.93 22.16
C ARG A 52 -2.59 -13.92 21.91
N VAL A 53 -2.23 -12.69 21.57
CA VAL A 53 -3.16 -11.58 21.34
C VAL A 53 -2.58 -10.67 20.25
N MET A 54 -3.45 -10.14 19.39
CA MET A 54 -3.07 -9.15 18.38
C MET A 54 -2.71 -7.79 19.00
N PRO A 55 -1.74 -7.04 18.42
CA PRO A 55 -1.50 -5.66 18.83
C PRO A 55 -2.75 -4.79 18.57
N GLY A 56 -3.25 -4.10 19.59
CA GLY A 56 -4.39 -3.19 19.45
C GLY A 56 -4.03 -1.89 18.73
N ALA A 57 -5.05 -1.12 18.32
CA ALA A 57 -4.90 0.12 17.54
C ALA A 57 -3.92 1.14 18.15
N ARG A 58 -3.90 1.28 19.48
CA ARG A 58 -2.95 2.15 20.19
C ARG A 58 -1.50 1.73 19.97
N ALA A 59 -1.22 0.42 20.08
CA ALA A 59 0.11 -0.13 19.86
C ALA A 59 0.52 0.00 18.38
N LEU A 60 -0.40 -0.31 17.45
CA LEU A 60 -0.16 -0.15 16.00
C LEU A 60 0.19 1.30 15.65
N ARG A 61 -0.54 2.28 16.19
CA ARG A 61 -0.23 3.70 16.02
C ARG A 61 1.15 4.05 16.57
N GLY A 62 1.50 3.53 17.75
CA GLY A 62 2.83 3.73 18.33
C GLY A 62 3.95 3.17 17.46
N LEU A 63 3.76 1.97 16.93
CA LEU A 63 4.72 1.32 16.02
C LEU A 63 4.89 2.09 14.71
N ALA A 64 3.78 2.57 14.12
CA ALA A 64 3.81 3.42 12.94
C ALA A 64 4.64 4.70 13.17
N LEU A 65 4.45 5.36 14.33
CA LEU A 65 5.22 6.56 14.70
C LEU A 65 6.71 6.27 14.96
N LEU A 66 7.06 5.03 15.30
CA LEU A 66 8.46 4.57 15.39
C LEU A 66 9.05 4.19 14.02
N GLY A 67 8.28 4.34 12.94
CA GLY A 67 8.73 4.10 11.56
C GLY A 67 8.51 2.68 11.05
N LEU A 68 7.80 1.82 11.80
CA LEU A 68 7.40 0.50 11.33
C LEU A 68 6.33 0.62 10.25
N ASN A 69 6.48 -0.12 9.15
CA ASN A 69 5.41 -0.34 8.20
C ASN A 69 4.35 -1.28 8.79
N VAL A 70 3.17 -0.74 9.14
CA VAL A 70 2.08 -1.52 9.73
C VAL A 70 1.51 -2.55 8.74
N ASN A 71 1.55 -2.29 7.43
CA ASN A 71 1.15 -3.28 6.42
C ASN A 71 2.02 -4.52 6.52
N TRP A 72 3.35 -4.35 6.50
CA TRP A 72 4.30 -5.45 6.66
C TRP A 72 4.07 -6.21 7.97
N LEU A 73 3.80 -5.51 9.08
CA LEU A 73 3.52 -6.18 10.35
C LEU A 73 2.30 -7.10 10.26
N LEU A 74 1.22 -6.65 9.62
CA LEU A 74 -0.05 -7.36 9.60
C LEU A 74 -0.13 -8.41 8.50
N THR A 75 0.39 -8.13 7.31
CA THR A 75 0.25 -9.01 6.12
C THR A 75 1.55 -9.73 5.74
N GLY A 76 2.70 -9.21 6.17
CA GLY A 76 4.02 -9.66 5.70
C GLY A 76 4.48 -8.97 4.41
N ASP A 77 3.65 -8.15 3.77
CA ASP A 77 3.97 -7.56 2.47
C ASP A 77 4.72 -6.23 2.59
N GLY A 78 5.72 -6.09 1.72
CA GLY A 78 6.57 -4.92 1.63
C GLY A 78 7.73 -4.94 2.64
N PRO A 79 8.45 -3.81 2.79
CA PRO A 79 9.56 -3.73 3.72
C PRO A 79 9.09 -3.50 5.16
N MET A 80 9.90 -3.92 6.13
CA MET A 80 9.67 -3.70 7.57
C MET A 80 9.55 -2.21 7.94
N LEU A 81 10.33 -1.33 7.31
CA LEU A 81 10.39 0.09 7.66
C LEU A 81 9.69 0.95 6.59
N MET A 82 8.94 1.95 7.03
CA MET A 82 8.24 2.87 6.11
C MET A 82 9.19 3.61 5.16
N LYS A 83 10.40 3.95 5.62
CA LYS A 83 11.40 4.64 4.79
C LYS A 83 11.84 3.84 3.56
N ASP A 84 11.71 2.51 3.61
CA ASP A 84 12.17 1.61 2.55
C ASP A 84 11.07 1.36 1.51
N LEU A 85 9.84 1.86 1.72
CA LEU A 85 8.73 1.76 0.76
C LEU A 85 9.06 2.41 -0.59
N VAL A 86 9.88 3.46 -0.59
CA VAL A 86 10.30 4.17 -1.81
C VAL A 86 11.48 3.48 -2.49
N ALA A 87 12.35 2.82 -1.72
CA ALA A 87 13.50 2.06 -2.24
C ALA A 87 13.10 0.67 -2.78
N GLY A 88 11.96 0.15 -2.33
CA GLY A 88 11.42 -1.16 -2.68
C GLY A 88 10.15 -1.13 -3.52
N ALA A 89 9.98 -0.14 -4.41
CA ALA A 89 8.87 -0.08 -5.39
C ALA A 89 8.97 -1.17 -6.49
N GLN A 90 9.33 -2.40 -6.08
CA GLN A 90 9.19 -3.65 -6.80
C GLN A 90 8.34 -4.62 -5.95
N GLY A 91 7.20 -4.14 -5.45
CA GLY A 91 6.03 -4.99 -5.20
C GLY A 91 5.22 -5.12 -6.50
N PRO A 92 4.28 -6.07 -6.62
CA PRO A 92 3.50 -6.18 -7.85
C PRO A 92 2.89 -4.81 -8.12
N ALA A 93 3.03 -4.32 -9.35
CA ALA A 93 2.21 -3.21 -9.80
C ALA A 93 0.80 -3.49 -9.29
N SER A 94 0.18 -2.55 -8.56
CA SER A 94 -1.25 -2.62 -8.26
C SER A 94 -1.93 -3.16 -9.52
N PRO A 95 -2.82 -4.17 -9.43
CA PRO A 95 -3.41 -4.76 -10.61
C PRO A 95 -3.89 -3.60 -11.46
N LEU A 96 -3.26 -3.42 -12.62
CA LEU A 96 -3.64 -2.36 -13.53
C LEU A 96 -5.13 -2.55 -13.75
N ASP A 97 -5.91 -1.57 -13.32
CA ASP A 97 -7.34 -1.54 -13.60
C ASP A 97 -7.49 -1.49 -15.12
N GLU A 98 -7.72 -2.67 -15.70
CA GLU A 98 -7.78 -2.90 -17.13
C GLU A 98 -8.93 -2.11 -17.75
N GLU A 99 -10.07 -1.98 -17.04
CA GLU A 99 -11.22 -1.19 -17.47
C GLU A 99 -10.86 0.29 -17.56
N THR A 100 -10.15 0.81 -16.54
CA THR A 100 -9.71 2.20 -16.55
C THR A 100 -8.64 2.46 -17.63
N LEU A 101 -7.73 1.51 -17.85
CA LEU A 101 -6.71 1.63 -18.88
C LEU A 101 -7.31 1.61 -20.29
N GLU A 102 -8.24 0.69 -20.56
CA GLU A 102 -8.97 0.61 -21.83
C GLU A 102 -9.68 1.92 -22.13
N TYR A 103 -10.44 2.45 -21.16
CA TYR A 103 -11.16 3.71 -21.29
C TYR A 103 -10.22 4.89 -21.63
N VAL A 104 -9.07 4.98 -20.94
CA VAL A 104 -8.09 6.04 -21.15
C VAL A 104 -7.46 5.96 -22.54
N ILE A 105 -7.11 4.76 -22.99
CA ILE A 105 -6.54 4.54 -24.32
C ILE A 105 -7.56 4.92 -25.41
N GLU A 106 -8.80 4.47 -25.27
CA GLU A 106 -9.85 4.78 -26.24
C GLU A 106 -10.08 6.29 -26.37
N ALA A 107 -10.20 7.00 -25.24
CA ALA A 107 -10.37 8.45 -25.22
C ALA A 107 -9.19 9.18 -25.89
N LEU A 108 -7.95 8.72 -25.65
CA LEU A 108 -6.77 9.27 -26.29
C LEU A 108 -6.75 9.02 -27.79
N GLU A 109 -7.05 7.80 -28.24
CA GLU A 109 -7.05 7.44 -29.67
C GLU A 109 -8.12 8.21 -30.44
N GLN A 110 -9.33 8.32 -29.90
CA GLN A 110 -10.40 9.14 -30.48
C GLN A 110 -9.95 10.60 -30.61
N ARG A 111 -9.27 11.15 -29.61
CA ARG A 111 -8.77 12.53 -29.65
C ARG A 111 -7.66 12.72 -30.68
N ILE A 112 -6.70 11.79 -30.75
CA ILE A 112 -5.60 11.82 -31.72
C ILE A 112 -6.16 11.73 -33.16
N ALA A 113 -7.12 10.83 -33.39
CA ALA A 113 -7.79 10.68 -34.68
C ALA A 113 -8.53 11.97 -35.07
N ALA A 114 -9.30 12.57 -34.14
CA ALA A 114 -10.01 13.83 -34.36
C ALA A 114 -9.07 15.03 -34.61
N ALA A 115 -7.89 15.03 -33.99
CA ALA A 115 -6.88 16.08 -34.21
C ALA A 115 -6.09 15.91 -35.51
N GLY A 116 -6.14 14.72 -36.13
CA GLY A 116 -5.33 14.39 -37.31
C GLY A 116 -3.82 14.41 -37.07
N LYS A 117 -3.38 14.41 -35.81
CA LYS A 117 -1.96 14.46 -35.42
C LYS A 117 -1.40 13.06 -35.24
N LYS A 118 -0.06 12.94 -35.37
CA LYS A 118 0.69 11.72 -35.06
C LYS A 118 1.71 12.02 -33.96
N PRO A 119 1.30 12.01 -32.68
CA PRO A 119 2.22 12.19 -31.58
C PRO A 119 3.24 11.05 -31.54
N ASP A 120 4.46 11.36 -31.12
CA ASP A 120 5.47 10.34 -30.87
C ASP A 120 5.07 9.42 -29.69
N ALA A 121 5.75 8.28 -29.59
CA ALA A 121 5.45 7.27 -28.58
C ALA A 121 5.55 7.82 -27.14
N LYS A 122 6.49 8.76 -26.90
CA LYS A 122 6.73 9.33 -25.58
C LYS A 122 5.55 10.18 -25.13
N LYS A 123 5.05 11.08 -25.98
CA LYS A 123 3.88 11.92 -25.67
C LYS A 123 2.61 11.11 -25.45
N LYS A 124 2.44 10.01 -26.19
CA LYS A 124 1.32 9.08 -25.97
C LYS A 124 1.40 8.45 -24.58
N ALA A 125 2.57 7.96 -24.18
CA ALA A 125 2.77 7.37 -22.86
C ALA A 125 2.52 8.38 -21.74
N GLU A 126 3.03 9.61 -21.87
CA GLU A 126 2.81 10.69 -20.88
C GLU A 126 1.32 11.00 -20.68
N ALA A 127 0.53 11.06 -21.76
CA ALA A 127 -0.91 11.26 -21.64
C ALA A 127 -1.66 10.08 -21.04
N VAL A 128 -1.32 8.84 -21.43
CA VAL A 128 -1.96 7.65 -20.86
C VAL A 128 -1.76 7.62 -19.35
N VAL A 129 -0.53 7.85 -18.86
CA VAL A 129 -0.25 7.90 -17.42
C VAL A 129 -1.05 9.02 -16.74
N ALA A 130 -1.01 10.24 -17.27
CA ALA A 130 -1.70 11.38 -16.66
C ALA A 130 -3.23 11.21 -16.61
N LEU A 131 -3.82 10.58 -17.63
CA LEU A 131 -5.25 10.28 -17.68
C LEU A 131 -5.62 9.15 -16.73
N TYR A 132 -4.79 8.10 -16.66
CA TYR A 132 -5.00 6.96 -15.77
C TYR A 132 -4.98 7.40 -14.30
N ASP A 133 -3.92 8.11 -13.89
CA ASP A 133 -3.79 8.64 -12.54
C ASP A 133 -4.98 9.55 -12.19
N TYR A 134 -5.43 10.37 -13.14
CA TYR A 134 -6.59 11.24 -12.95
C TYR A 134 -7.88 10.46 -12.66
N VAL A 135 -8.17 9.42 -13.44
CA VAL A 135 -9.38 8.60 -13.27
C VAL A 135 -9.31 7.81 -11.97
N VAL A 136 -8.14 7.27 -11.63
CA VAL A 136 -7.93 6.54 -10.36
C VAL A 136 -8.08 7.46 -9.15
N ASP A 137 -7.49 8.66 -9.19
CA ASP A 137 -7.52 9.59 -8.06
C ASP A 137 -8.89 10.23 -7.83
N THR A 138 -9.67 10.42 -8.90
CA THR A 138 -10.90 11.23 -8.83
C THR A 138 -12.19 10.45 -9.09
N GLY A 139 -12.10 9.27 -9.72
CA GLY A 139 -13.24 8.49 -10.17
C GLY A 139 -14.02 9.12 -11.33
N HIS A 140 -13.59 10.27 -11.87
CA HIS A 140 -14.32 10.99 -12.91
C HIS A 140 -13.87 10.58 -14.31
N LYS A 141 -14.86 10.32 -15.17
CA LYS A 141 -14.69 10.04 -16.60
C LYS A 141 -15.37 11.15 -17.42
N GLY A 142 -14.69 11.67 -18.45
CA GLY A 142 -15.27 12.60 -19.43
C GLY A 142 -15.53 14.03 -18.95
N ASP A 143 -14.87 14.49 -17.88
CA ASP A 143 -15.05 15.84 -17.37
C ASP A 143 -14.12 16.88 -18.01
N ALA A 144 -14.32 18.16 -17.64
CA ALA A 144 -13.56 19.27 -18.18
C ALA A 144 -12.04 19.22 -17.88
N LYS A 145 -11.62 18.49 -16.85
CA LYS A 145 -10.21 18.35 -16.50
C LYS A 145 -9.56 17.24 -17.32
N MET A 146 -10.25 16.12 -17.53
CA MET A 146 -9.84 15.09 -18.48
C MET A 146 -9.69 15.66 -19.89
N GLU A 147 -10.63 16.48 -20.35
CA GLU A 147 -10.56 17.19 -21.63
C GLU A 147 -9.33 18.11 -21.77
N ARG A 148 -8.89 18.74 -20.67
CA ARG A 148 -7.67 19.55 -20.67
C ARG A 148 -6.43 18.69 -20.85
N ILE A 149 -6.38 17.52 -20.22
CA ILE A 149 -5.26 16.58 -20.35
C ILE A 149 -5.20 16.04 -21.79
N LEU A 150 -6.34 15.64 -22.36
CA LEU A 150 -6.45 15.19 -23.76
C LEU A 150 -5.96 16.23 -24.77
N ARG A 151 -6.13 17.53 -24.48
CA ARG A 151 -5.63 18.61 -25.35
C ARG A 151 -4.10 18.74 -25.37
N LEU A 152 -3.38 18.20 -24.39
CA LEU A 152 -1.91 18.32 -24.34
C LEU A 152 -1.21 17.49 -25.45
N VAL A 153 -1.89 16.49 -25.99
CA VAL A 153 -1.38 15.60 -27.04
C VAL A 153 -1.99 15.89 -28.42
N ALA A 154 -3.04 16.69 -28.44
CA ALA A 154 -3.72 17.16 -29.65
C ALA A 154 -3.10 18.43 -30.24
#